data_AF-A0AAU4Z5M9-F1
#
_entry.id   AF-A0AAU4Z5M9-F1
#
_cell.length_a   1.000
_cell.length_b   1.000
_cell.length_c   1.000
_cell.angle_alpha   90.00
_cell.angle_beta   90.00
_cell.angle_gamma   90.00
#
_symmetry.space_group_name_H-M   'P 1'
#
loop_
_entity.id
_entity.type
_entity.pdbx_description
1 polymer ?
#
loop_
_entity_poly.entity_id
_entity_poly.type
_entity_poly.pdbx_seq_one_letter_code
_entity_poly.pdbx_strand_id
1 'polypeptide(L)'
;MDDLLELLDEAWDDESGFLGKLRSGEFDLDAGEAYVALLSRIPPIGENVEARLVQLIWFAPMFIEWQLERAAKSEDELQQLTRIATQVHEAVSNVLGIP
;
A
#
# COMPACT_ATOMS: atom_id res chain seq x y z
N MET A 1 12.63 -3.67 -12.94
CA MET A 1 12.21 -4.22 -11.63
C MET A 1 12.78 -3.32 -10.55
N ASP A 2 14.06 -2.98 -10.65
CA ASP A 2 14.73 -1.99 -9.78
C ASP A 2 13.93 -0.68 -9.63
N ASP A 3 13.55 -0.02 -10.72
CA ASP A 3 12.72 1.20 -10.67
C ASP A 3 11.37 1.00 -9.95
N LEU A 4 10.78 -0.21 -10.02
CA LEU A 4 9.52 -0.52 -9.34
C LEU A 4 9.74 -0.69 -7.83
N LEU A 5 10.85 -1.32 -7.44
CA LEU A 5 11.22 -1.51 -6.03
C LEU A 5 11.58 -0.19 -5.37
N GLU A 6 12.22 0.73 -6.11
CA GLU A 6 12.49 2.09 -5.64
C GLU A 6 11.18 2.84 -5.37
N LEU A 7 10.23 2.80 -6.30
CA LEU A 7 8.91 3.42 -6.09
C LEU A 7 8.13 2.79 -4.91
N LEU A 8 8.27 1.48 -4.71
CA LEU A 8 7.65 0.78 -3.58
C LEU A 8 8.32 1.13 -2.25
N ASP A 9 9.63 1.37 -2.26
CA ASP A 9 10.39 1.85 -1.10
C ASP A 9 10.02 3.31 -0.77
N GLU A 10 9.91 4.17 -1.78
CA GLU A 10 9.43 5.55 -1.65
C GLU A 10 8.01 5.63 -1.09
N ALA A 11 7.15 4.63 -1.32
CA ALA A 11 5.82 4.59 -0.72
C ALA A 11 5.86 4.59 0.83
N TRP A 12 6.98 4.17 1.43
CA TRP A 12 7.22 4.15 2.88
C TRP A 12 7.91 5.41 3.42
N ASP A 13 8.31 6.35 2.55
CA ASP A 13 8.89 7.63 2.93
C ASP A 13 7.87 8.49 3.70
N ASP A 14 8.31 9.07 4.82
CA ASP A 14 7.42 9.76 5.77
C ASP A 14 6.81 11.05 5.21
N GLU A 15 7.46 11.71 4.25
CA GLU A 15 7.01 13.00 3.70
C GLU A 15 6.21 12.83 2.41
N SER A 16 6.66 11.96 1.52
CA SER A 16 6.14 11.84 0.15
C SER A 16 5.30 10.57 -0.07
N GLY A 17 5.59 9.50 0.66
CA GLY A 17 4.98 8.19 0.50
C GLY A 17 3.61 8.06 1.16
N PHE A 18 2.68 7.34 0.53
CA PHE A 18 1.35 7.10 1.09
C PHE A 18 1.41 6.41 2.47
N LEU A 19 2.23 5.37 2.61
CA LEU A 19 2.34 4.61 3.87
C LEU A 19 3.06 5.43 4.95
N GLY A 20 4.03 6.26 4.57
CA GLY A 20 4.68 7.19 5.50
C GLY A 20 3.74 8.30 5.99
N LYS A 21 2.94 8.91 5.11
CA LYS A 21 1.88 9.85 5.50
C LYS A 21 0.86 9.20 6.45
N LEU A 22 0.43 7.97 6.18
CA LEU A 22 -0.43 7.24 7.13
C LEU A 22 0.27 7.01 8.48
N ARG A 23 1.59 6.77 8.49
CA ARG A 23 2.39 6.64 9.72
C ARG A 23 2.41 7.94 10.53
N SER A 24 2.35 9.10 9.89
CA SER A 24 2.24 10.40 10.56
C SER A 24 0.80 10.79 10.93
N GLY A 25 -0.19 9.98 10.56
CA GLY A 25 -1.61 10.24 10.82
C GLY A 25 -2.24 11.17 9.78
N GLU A 26 -1.66 11.24 8.58
CA GLU A 26 -2.15 12.02 7.46
C GLU A 26 -2.69 11.10 6.36
N PHE A 27 -3.96 11.28 6.00
CA PHE A 27 -4.56 10.64 4.85
C PHE A 27 -4.46 11.55 3.62
N ASP A 28 -3.85 11.04 2.56
CA ASP A 28 -3.75 11.67 1.25
C ASP A 28 -4.36 10.71 0.22
N LEU A 29 -5.50 11.10 -0.34
CA LEU A 29 -6.27 10.28 -1.28
C LEU A 29 -5.48 10.01 -2.56
N ASP A 30 -4.85 11.05 -3.14
CA ASP A 30 -4.13 10.94 -4.40
C ASP A 30 -2.91 10.03 -4.26
N ALA A 31 -2.19 10.14 -3.14
CA ALA A 31 -1.07 9.25 -2.82
C ALA A 31 -1.54 7.78 -2.66
N GLY A 32 -2.70 7.57 -2.03
CA GLY A 32 -3.29 6.24 -1.88
C GLY A 32 -3.71 5.60 -3.19
N GLU A 33 -4.36 6.36 -4.07
CA GLU A 33 -4.72 5.90 -5.41
C GLU A 33 -3.48 5.60 -6.27
N ALA A 34 -2.44 6.44 -6.17
CA ALA A 34 -1.16 6.21 -6.83
C ALA A 34 -0.48 4.93 -6.32
N TYR A 35 -0.55 4.64 -5.02
CA TYR A 35 0.00 3.41 -4.44
C TYR A 35 -0.76 2.17 -4.91
N VAL A 36 -2.09 2.21 -4.98
CA VAL A 36 -2.90 1.12 -5.57
C VAL A 36 -2.51 0.88 -7.03
N ALA A 37 -2.40 1.95 -7.82
CA ALA A 37 -1.97 1.86 -9.21
C ALA A 37 -0.56 1.26 -9.33
N LEU A 38 0.36 1.62 -8.43
CA LEU A 38 1.71 1.07 -8.37
C LEU A 38 1.69 -0.45 -8.13
N LEU A 39 0.92 -0.91 -7.14
CA LEU A 39 0.78 -2.34 -6.82
C LEU A 39 0.21 -3.14 -8.00
N SER A 40 -0.74 -2.56 -8.75
CA SER A 40 -1.36 -3.21 -9.91
C SER A 40 -0.38 -3.51 -11.07
N ARG A 41 0.80 -2.88 -11.07
CA ARG A 41 1.86 -3.12 -12.07
C ARG A 41 2.68 -4.38 -11.76
N ILE A 42 2.55 -4.94 -10.56
CA ILE A 42 3.30 -6.11 -10.12
C ILE A 42 2.56 -7.36 -10.64
N PRO A 43 3.21 -8.21 -11.47
CA PRO A 43 2.60 -9.46 -11.88
C PRO A 43 2.52 -10.44 -10.69
N PRO A 44 1.58 -11.41 -10.71
CA PRO A 44 1.55 -12.50 -9.74
C PRO A 44 2.91 -13.21 -9.66
N ILE A 45 3.38 -13.46 -8.44
CA ILE A 45 4.67 -14.11 -8.21
C ILE A 45 4.56 -15.61 -8.48
N GLY A 46 5.62 -16.18 -9.06
CA GLY A 46 5.76 -17.63 -9.25
C GLY A 46 6.55 -18.28 -8.10
N GLU A 47 7.17 -19.43 -8.36
CA GLU A 47 7.93 -20.20 -7.36
C GLU A 47 9.14 -19.45 -6.79
N ASN A 48 9.73 -18.54 -7.56
CA ASN A 48 10.84 -17.69 -7.13
C ASN A 48 10.37 -16.24 -7.08
N VAL A 49 10.53 -15.60 -5.93
CA VAL A 49 10.20 -14.19 -5.71
C VAL A 49 11.40 -13.45 -5.15
N GLU A 50 11.55 -12.20 -5.56
CA GLU A 50 12.54 -11.32 -4.97
C GLU A 50 12.16 -10.97 -3.53
N ALA A 51 13.06 -11.26 -2.58
CA ALA A 51 12.80 -11.02 -1.15
C ALA A 51 12.49 -9.55 -0.84
N ARG A 52 13.13 -8.61 -1.57
CA ARG A 52 12.90 -7.16 -1.40
C ARG A 52 11.47 -6.77 -1.78
N LEU A 53 10.94 -7.31 -2.88
CA LEU A 53 9.54 -7.08 -3.27
C LEU A 53 8.59 -7.51 -2.15
N VAL A 54 8.78 -8.72 -1.63
CA VAL A 54 7.94 -9.25 -0.54
C VAL A 54 8.03 -8.31 0.66
N GLN A 55 9.24 -7.95 1.11
CA GLN A 55 9.47 -7.05 2.25
C GLN A 55 8.73 -5.71 2.14
N LEU A 56 8.62 -5.15 0.93
CA LEU A 56 7.98 -3.86 0.69
C LEU A 56 6.45 -3.94 0.71
N ILE A 57 5.85 -5.05 0.27
CA ILE A 57 4.39 -5.12 0.07
C ILE A 57 3.64 -5.95 1.12
N TRP A 58 4.29 -6.96 1.71
CA TRP A 58 3.60 -7.97 2.53
C TRP A 58 2.86 -7.37 3.73
N PHE A 59 3.44 -6.33 4.33
CA PHE A 59 2.90 -5.70 5.54
C PHE A 59 1.95 -4.54 5.25
N ALA A 60 1.96 -4.01 4.02
CA ALA A 60 1.20 -2.81 3.69
C ALA A 60 -0.32 -2.93 3.98
N PRO A 61 -1.02 -4.04 3.66
CA PRO A 61 -2.45 -4.15 3.95
C PRO A 61 -2.75 -4.04 5.45
N MET A 62 -2.04 -4.84 6.26
CA MET A 62 -2.21 -4.85 7.72
C MET A 62 -1.84 -3.50 8.33
N PHE A 63 -0.79 -2.87 7.82
CA PHE A 63 -0.39 -1.54 8.26
C PHE A 63 -1.49 -0.51 8.02
N ILE A 64 -2.09 -0.46 6.82
CA ILE A 64 -3.16 0.49 6.48
C ILE A 64 -4.37 0.30 7.39
N GLU A 65 -4.79 -0.94 7.63
CA GLU A 65 -5.89 -1.26 8.55
C GLU A 65 -5.67 -0.66 9.95
N TRP A 66 -4.45 -0.77 10.48
CA TRP A 66 -4.10 -0.17 11.77
C TRP A 66 -4.09 1.36 11.76
N GLN A 67 -4.03 1.99 10.59
CA GLN A 67 -4.07 3.44 10.46
C GLN A 67 -5.47 4.02 10.22
N LEU A 68 -6.49 3.19 9.95
CA LEU A 68 -7.83 3.66 9.60
C LEU A 68 -8.39 4.66 10.60
N GLU A 69 -8.43 4.30 11.88
CA GLU A 69 -8.97 5.17 12.95
C GLU A 69 -8.06 6.36 13.27
N ARG A 70 -6.76 6.26 12.96
CA ARG A 70 -5.77 7.28 13.33
C ARG A 70 -5.58 8.36 12.27
N ALA A 71 -5.66 7.99 10.99
CA ALA A 71 -5.38 8.87 9.86
C ALA A 71 -6.64 9.55 9.30
N ALA A 72 -7.80 8.88 9.34
CA ALA A 72 -9.05 9.45 8.87
C ALA A 72 -9.62 10.46 9.89
N LYS A 73 -9.92 11.67 9.44
CA LYS A 73 -10.43 12.79 10.26
C LYS A 73 -11.92 13.04 10.05
N SER A 74 -12.55 12.31 9.12
CA SER A 74 -13.98 12.39 8.83
C SER A 74 -14.53 11.02 8.38
N GLU A 75 -15.85 10.86 8.38
CA GLU A 75 -16.50 9.65 7.86
C GLU A 75 -16.23 9.43 6.36
N ASP A 76 -16.12 10.51 5.58
CA ASP A 76 -15.79 10.45 4.15
C ASP A 76 -14.35 9.96 3.93
N GLU A 77 -13.39 10.52 4.67
CA GLU A 77 -12.00 10.06 4.63
C GLU A 77 -11.88 8.60 5.09
N LEU A 78 -12.63 8.19 6.11
CA LEU A 78 -12.65 6.81 6.58
C LEU A 78 -13.18 5.87 5.48
N GLN A 79 -14.25 6.25 4.79
CA GLN A 79 -14.80 5.46 3.68
C GLN A 79 -13.80 5.34 2.52
N GLN A 80 -13.13 6.43 2.17
CA GLN A 80 -12.12 6.46 1.11
C GLN A 80 -10.89 5.63 1.46
N LEU A 81 -10.36 5.76 2.69
CA LEU A 81 -9.22 4.99 3.16
C LEU A 81 -9.57 3.50 3.30
N THR A 82 -10.78 3.16 3.74
CA THR A 82 -11.27 1.76 3.77
C THR A 82 -11.30 1.15 2.37
N ARG A 83 -11.75 1.91 1.36
CA ARG A 83 -11.72 1.48 -0.04
C ARG A 83 -10.29 1.21 -0.50
N ILE A 84 -9.35 2.12 -0.22
CA ILE A 84 -7.93 1.93 -0.54
C ILE A 84 -7.36 0.72 0.18
N ALA A 85 -7.67 0.52 1.47
CA ALA A 85 -7.22 -0.63 2.25
C ALA A 85 -7.66 -1.96 1.60
N THR A 86 -8.92 -2.03 1.16
CA THR A 86 -9.46 -3.18 0.44
C THR A 86 -8.74 -3.41 -0.88
N GLN A 87 -8.52 -2.35 -1.69
CA GLN A 87 -7.82 -2.45 -2.96
C GLN A 87 -6.35 -2.87 -2.80
N VAL A 88 -5.66 -2.36 -1.78
CA VAL A 88 -4.29 -2.77 -1.45
C VAL A 88 -4.27 -4.23 -1.02
N HIS A 89 -5.20 -4.65 -0.18
CA HIS A 89 -5.33 -6.04 0.24
C HIS A 89 -5.53 -6.97 -0.98
N GLU A 90 -6.47 -6.66 -1.86
CA GLU A 90 -6.72 -7.42 -3.09
C GLU A 90 -5.49 -7.46 -4.00
N ALA A 91 -4.83 -6.31 -4.23
CA ALA A 91 -3.65 -6.24 -5.06
C ALA A 91 -2.50 -7.09 -4.49
N VAL A 92 -2.22 -6.99 -3.19
CA VAL A 92 -1.17 -7.77 -2.53
C VAL A 92 -1.52 -9.26 -2.51
N SER A 93 -2.77 -9.64 -2.24
CA SER A 93 -3.21 -11.04 -2.31
C SER A 93 -3.02 -11.64 -3.71
N ASN A 94 -3.38 -10.88 -4.75
CA ASN A 94 -3.16 -11.29 -6.14
C ASN A 94 -1.68 -11.45 -6.49
N VAL A 95 -0.84 -10.53 -6.02
CA VAL A 95 0.61 -10.61 -6.21
C VAL A 95 1.18 -11.84 -5.52
N LEU A 96 0.80 -12.09 -4.26
CA LEU A 96 1.36 -13.16 -3.43
C LEU A 96 0.69 -14.53 -3.64
N GLY A 97 -0.42 -14.60 -4.39
CA GLY A 97 -1.18 -15.84 -4.60
C GLY A 97 -1.92 -16.32 -3.36
N ILE A 98 -2.36 -15.40 -2.48
CA ILE A 98 -3.11 -15.72 -1.27
C ILE A 98 -4.61 -15.88 -1.65
N PRO A 99 -5.27 -16.97 -1.25
CA PRO A 99 -6.68 -17.24 -1.57
C PRO A 99 -7.68 -16.30 -0.88
#